data_AF-A0A416RDZ6-F1
#
_entry.id   AF-A0A416RDZ6-F1
#
_cell.length_a   1.000
_cell.length_b   1.000
_cell.length_c   1.000
_cell.angle_alpha   90.00
_cell.angle_beta   90.00
_cell.angle_gamma   90.00
#
_symmetry.space_group_name_H-M   'P 1'
#
loop_
_entity.id
_entity.type
_entity.pdbx_description
1 polymer ?
#
loop_
_entity_poly.entity_id
_entity_poly.type
_entity_poly.pdbx_seq_one_letter_code
_entity_poly.pdbx_strand_id
1 'polypeptide(L)'
;MRPKMSTRDAQAWAEALRYEALRQKRAAGEPRAPMRARPGQEAAFWKAEADLAALDLILKLLEREARLERLLAGGRRLARARRFAADYLATLLASMAAVGLGFLAAAGFWIAADRVGPPGLLLALLAVGALAVTAWRNRK
;
A
#
# COMPACT_ATOMS: atom_id res chain seq x y z
N MET A 1 -3.80 11.46 -24.54
CA MET A 1 -3.62 10.56 -23.38
C MET A 1 -3.29 9.17 -23.91
N ARG A 2 -2.11 8.58 -23.61
CA ARG A 2 -1.85 7.18 -23.95
C ARG A 2 -2.61 6.30 -22.96
N PRO A 3 -3.47 5.37 -23.40
CA PRO A 3 -4.13 4.45 -22.48
C PRO A 3 -3.06 3.65 -21.74
N LYS A 4 -3.07 3.69 -20.41
CA LYS A 4 -2.22 2.82 -19.59
C LYS A 4 -2.79 1.41 -19.71
N MET A 5 -2.21 0.63 -20.62
CA MET A 5 -2.50 -0.78 -20.80
C MET A 5 -2.16 -1.52 -19.51
N SER A 6 -3.07 -2.33 -18.96
CA SER A 6 -2.77 -3.08 -17.74
C SER A 6 -1.70 -4.14 -18.03
N THR A 7 -0.94 -4.55 -17.02
CA THR A 7 0.08 -5.63 -17.14
C THR A 7 -0.53 -6.93 -17.66
N ARG A 8 -1.80 -7.21 -17.33
CA ARG A 8 -2.54 -8.36 -17.86
C ARG A 8 -2.89 -8.20 -19.33
N ASP A 9 -3.30 -7.01 -19.75
CA ASP A 9 -3.59 -6.73 -21.16
C ASP A 9 -2.32 -6.77 -22.00
N ALA A 10 -1.20 -6.28 -21.46
CA ALA A 10 0.13 -6.35 -22.09
C ALA A 10 0.62 -7.80 -22.25
N GLN A 11 0.37 -8.66 -21.27
CA GLN A 11 0.64 -10.10 -21.39
C GLN A 11 -0.22 -10.76 -22.47
N ALA A 12 -1.53 -10.53 -22.45
CA ALA A 12 -2.45 -11.10 -23.43
C ALA A 12 -2.11 -10.66 -24.86
N TRP A 13 -1.73 -9.39 -25.04
CA TRP A 13 -1.27 -8.86 -26.32
C TRP A 13 0.04 -9.50 -26.79
N ALA A 14 1.04 -9.63 -25.90
CA ALA A 14 2.31 -10.26 -26.24
C ALA A 14 2.16 -11.76 -26.55
N GLU A 15 1.28 -12.46 -25.84
CA GLU A 15 0.94 -13.86 -26.14
C GLU A 15 0.24 -13.99 -27.50
N ALA A 16 -0.74 -13.13 -27.81
CA ALA A 16 -1.40 -13.12 -29.11
C ALA A 16 -0.39 -12.91 -30.26
N LEU A 17 0.52 -11.94 -30.11
CA LEU A 17 1.56 -11.67 -31.10
C LEU A 17 2.52 -12.85 -31.26
N ARG A 18 2.83 -13.56 -30.16
CA ARG A 18 3.67 -14.77 -30.19
C ARG A 18 2.98 -15.91 -30.94
N TYR A 19 1.66 -16.08 -30.76
CA TYR A 19 0.89 -17.07 -31.51
C TYR A 19 0.85 -16.77 -33.02
N GLU A 20 0.73 -15.49 -33.39
CA GLU A 20 0.79 -15.05 -34.78
C GLU A 20 2.17 -15.29 -35.40
N ALA A 21 3.24 -14.91 -34.71
CA ALA A 21 4.61 -15.17 -35.15
C ALA A 21 4.90 -16.68 -35.29
N LEU A 22 4.37 -17.52 -34.38
CA LEU A 22 4.43 -18.97 -34.49
C LEU A 22 3.68 -19.50 -35.71
N ARG A 23 2.49 -18.97 -36.02
CA ARG A 23 1.77 -19.32 -37.25
C ARG A 23 2.56 -18.94 -38.50
N GLN A 24 3.18 -17.76 -38.49
CA GLN A 24 3.99 -17.28 -39.61
C GLN A 24 5.25 -18.13 -39.81
N LYS A 25 5.93 -18.54 -38.72
CA LYS A 25 7.06 -19.48 -38.77
C LYS A 25 6.65 -20.83 -39.36
N ARG A 26 5.48 -21.37 -38.97
CA ARG A 26 4.94 -22.62 -39.54
C ARG A 26 4.55 -22.50 -41.00
N ALA A 27 4.02 -21.34 -41.43
CA ALA A 27 3.64 -21.10 -42.81
C ALA A 27 4.86 -20.97 -43.75
N ALA A 28 5.96 -20.40 -43.25
CA ALA A 28 7.24 -20.30 -43.97
C ALA A 28 8.10 -21.57 -43.86
N GLY A 29 7.72 -22.54 -43.02
CA GLY A 29 8.40 -23.82 -42.84
C GLY A 29 7.95 -24.89 -43.83
N GLU A 30 8.66 -26.01 -43.87
CA GLU A 30 8.27 -27.15 -44.70
C GLU A 30 7.02 -27.85 -44.15
N PRO A 31 6.05 -28.26 -45.00
CA PRO A 31 4.81 -28.92 -44.56
C PRO A 31 5.04 -30.21 -43.76
N ARG A 32 6.15 -30.92 -44.04
CA ARG A 32 6.56 -32.15 -43.35
C ARG A 32 7.54 -31.90 -42.20
N ALA A 33 8.16 -30.71 -42.14
CA ALA A 33 9.16 -30.32 -41.14
C ALA A 33 9.03 -28.81 -40.82
N PRO A 34 8.05 -28.41 -39.98
CA PRO A 34 7.71 -27.00 -39.76
C PRO A 34 8.77 -26.19 -38.99
N MET A 35 9.78 -26.86 -38.42
CA MET A 35 10.95 -26.24 -37.77
C MET A 35 12.14 -26.08 -38.74
N ARG A 36 11.99 -26.46 -40.00
CA ARG A 36 12.98 -26.24 -41.05
C ARG A 36 12.49 -25.13 -41.97
N ALA A 37 13.35 -24.16 -42.22
CA ALA A 37 13.10 -23.14 -43.21
C ALA A 37 12.89 -23.77 -44.58
N ARG A 38 11.81 -23.38 -45.27
CA ARG A 38 11.58 -23.83 -46.64
C ARG A 38 12.63 -23.21 -47.57
N PRO A 39 13.22 -23.96 -48.51
CA PRO A 39 14.15 -23.41 -49.49
C PRO A 39 13.51 -22.22 -50.23
N GLY A 40 14.15 -21.05 -50.18
CA GLY A 40 13.64 -19.79 -50.76
C GLY A 40 12.75 -18.93 -49.83
N GLN A 41 12.38 -19.39 -48.63
CA GLN A 41 11.68 -18.60 -47.60
C GLN A 41 12.47 -18.46 -46.29
N GLU A 42 13.77 -18.74 -46.33
CA GLU A 42 14.66 -18.71 -45.17
C GLU A 42 14.68 -17.36 -44.46
N ALA A 43 14.71 -16.26 -45.21
CA ALA A 43 14.67 -14.91 -44.65
C ALA A 43 13.40 -14.64 -43.82
N ALA A 44 12.25 -15.17 -44.24
CA ALA A 44 10.99 -15.01 -43.52
C ALA A 44 10.94 -15.91 -42.26
N PHE A 45 11.52 -17.10 -42.33
CA PHE A 45 11.63 -18.02 -41.20
C PHE A 45 12.52 -17.46 -40.08
N TRP A 46 13.72 -16.97 -40.43
CA TRP A 46 14.65 -16.38 -39.47
C TRP A 46 14.13 -15.09 -38.84
N LYS A 47 13.41 -14.28 -39.62
CA LYS A 47 12.74 -13.08 -39.11
C LYS A 47 11.68 -13.44 -38.06
N ALA A 48 10.81 -14.41 -38.35
CA ALA A 48 9.80 -14.87 -37.41
C ALA A 48 10.41 -15.49 -36.13
N GLU A 49 11.59 -16.12 -36.24
CA GLU A 49 12.33 -16.64 -35.09
C GLU A 49 12.94 -15.54 -34.22
N ALA A 50 13.51 -14.50 -34.82
CA ALA A 50 13.98 -13.32 -34.10
C ALA A 50 12.83 -12.59 -33.39
N ASP A 51 11.67 -12.46 -34.05
CA ASP A 51 10.47 -11.86 -33.48
C ASP A 51 9.93 -12.68 -32.30
N LEU A 52 9.96 -14.02 -32.40
CA LEU A 52 9.62 -14.90 -31.28
C LEU A 52 10.57 -14.77 -30.10
N ALA A 53 11.88 -14.67 -30.34
CA ALA A 53 12.87 -14.47 -29.29
C ALA A 53 12.69 -13.12 -28.58
N ALA A 54 12.37 -12.07 -29.33
CA ALA A 54 12.05 -10.76 -28.77
C ALA A 54 10.77 -10.79 -27.91
N LEU A 55 9.73 -11.47 -28.38
CA LEU A 55 8.48 -11.64 -27.65
C LEU A 55 8.62 -12.47 -26.37
N ASP A 56 9.41 -13.54 -26.41
CA ASP A 56 9.72 -14.34 -25.22
C ASP A 56 10.49 -13.52 -24.17
N LEU A 57 11.36 -12.60 -24.61
CA LEU A 57 12.06 -11.68 -23.70
C LEU A 57 11.10 -10.67 -23.07
N ILE A 58 10.19 -10.08 -23.86
CA ILE A 58 9.15 -9.17 -23.37
C ILE A 58 8.26 -9.87 -22.34
N LEU A 59 7.79 -11.09 -22.62
CA LEU A 59 6.97 -11.87 -21.69
C LEU A 59 7.70 -12.15 -20.37
N LYS A 60 9.00 -12.52 -20.41
CA LYS A 60 9.81 -12.73 -19.20
C LYS A 60 9.94 -11.47 -18.35
N LEU A 61 10.09 -10.30 -18.98
CA LEU A 61 10.16 -9.03 -18.26
C LEU A 61 8.84 -8.69 -17.58
N LEU A 62 7.71 -8.85 -18.29
CA LEU A 62 6.37 -8.65 -17.75
C LEU A 62 6.07 -9.58 -16.57
N GLU A 63 6.47 -10.85 -16.65
CA GLU A 63 6.32 -11.78 -15.54
C GLU A 63 7.15 -11.37 -14.31
N ARG A 64 8.39 -10.90 -14.53
CA ARG A 64 9.26 -10.42 -13.46
C ARG A 64 8.71 -9.17 -12.78
N GLU A 65 8.16 -8.23 -13.55
CA GLU A 65 7.48 -7.05 -13.01
C GLU A 65 6.24 -7.43 -12.19
N ALA A 66 5.39 -8.31 -12.72
CA ALA A 66 4.22 -8.81 -11.98
C ALA A 66 4.61 -9.51 -10.66
N ARG A 67 5.73 -10.26 -10.65
CA ARG A 67 6.27 -10.88 -9.44
C ARG A 67 6.74 -9.83 -8.43
N LEU A 68 7.45 -8.80 -8.89
CA LEU A 68 7.89 -7.68 -8.05
C LEU A 68 6.71 -6.91 -7.47
N GLU A 69 5.67 -6.64 -8.26
CA GLU A 69 4.45 -5.99 -7.78
C GLU A 69 3.76 -6.81 -6.67
N ARG A 70 3.68 -8.13 -6.82
CA ARG A 70 3.12 -9.02 -5.78
C ARG A 70 3.96 -9.00 -4.51
N LEU A 71 5.28 -9.03 -4.63
CA LEU A 71 6.20 -8.94 -3.49
C LEU A 71 6.07 -7.59 -2.77
N LEU A 72 6.06 -6.49 -3.53
CA LEU A 72 5.89 -5.15 -3.00
C LEU A 72 4.49 -4.94 -2.41
N ALA A 73 3.45 -5.55 -2.99
CA ALA A 73 2.10 -5.53 -2.43
C ALA A 73 2.03 -6.31 -1.11
N GLY A 74 2.67 -7.47 -1.03
CA GLY A 74 2.82 -8.25 0.20
C GLY A 74 3.58 -7.46 1.29
N GLY A 75 4.73 -6.88 0.93
CA GLY A 75 5.53 -6.04 1.82
C GLY A 75 4.76 -4.81 2.31
N ARG A 76 3.99 -4.14 1.43
CA ARG A 76 3.13 -3.01 1.81
C ARG A 76 1.98 -3.41 2.75
N ARG A 77 1.46 -4.63 2.66
CA ARG A 77 0.47 -5.14 3.62
C ARG A 77 1.12 -5.42 4.98
N LEU A 78 2.29 -6.06 4.98
CA LEU A 78 3.04 -6.34 6.20
C LEU A 78 3.45 -5.05 6.93
N ALA A 79 3.93 -4.05 6.19
CA ALA A 79 4.28 -2.75 6.73
C ALA A 79 3.07 -2.02 7.31
N ARG A 80 1.90 -2.11 6.66
CA ARG A 80 0.65 -1.56 7.19
C ARG A 80 0.21 -2.27 8.48
N ALA A 81 0.26 -3.60 8.51
CA ALA A 81 -0.07 -4.37 9.70
C ALA A 81 0.86 -4.02 10.89
N ARG A 82 2.16 -3.85 10.63
CA ARG A 82 3.13 -3.46 11.65
C ARG A 82 2.89 -2.05 12.19
N ARG A 83 2.53 -1.09 11.33
CA ARG A 83 2.15 0.27 11.76
C ARG A 83 0.89 0.24 12.61
N PHE A 84 -0.14 -0.46 12.16
CA PHE A 84 -1.37 -0.65 12.93
C PHE A 84 -1.12 -1.26 14.32
N ALA A 85 -0.29 -2.30 14.40
CA ALA A 85 0.07 -2.90 15.67
C ALA A 85 0.81 -1.93 16.60
N ALA A 86 1.73 -1.13 16.06
CA ALA A 86 2.46 -0.11 16.82
C ALA A 86 1.52 1.01 17.32
N ASP A 87 0.64 1.51 16.45
CA ASP A 87 -0.33 2.56 16.79
C ASP A 87 -1.32 2.06 17.85
N TYR A 88 -1.77 0.81 17.75
CA TYR A 88 -2.65 0.19 18.74
C TYR A 88 -1.97 0.05 20.11
N LEU A 89 -0.71 -0.42 20.14
CA LEU A 89 0.07 -0.54 21.37
C LEU A 89 0.30 0.82 22.03
N ALA A 90 0.64 1.84 21.23
CA ALA A 90 0.84 3.20 21.70
C ALA A 90 -0.46 3.77 22.28
N THR A 91 -1.60 3.53 21.62
CA THR A 91 -2.91 3.99 22.10
C THR A 91 -3.29 3.32 23.42
N LEU A 92 -3.02 2.02 23.56
CA LEU A 92 -3.31 1.26 24.77
C LEU A 92 -2.43 1.71 25.96
N LEU A 93 -1.15 2.00 25.69
CA LEU A 93 -0.26 2.53 26.71
C LEU A 93 -0.67 3.94 27.14
N ALA A 94 -1.03 4.80 26.17
CA ALA A 94 -1.51 6.16 26.43
C ALA A 94 -2.81 6.16 27.23
N SER A 95 -3.74 5.24 26.94
CA SER A 95 -4.99 5.13 27.70
C SER A 95 -4.73 4.63 29.13
N MET A 96 -3.84 3.65 29.33
CA MET A 96 -3.41 3.21 30.67
C MET A 96 -2.79 4.37 31.47
N ALA A 97 -1.90 5.15 30.84
CA ALA A 97 -1.28 6.30 31.47
C ALA A 97 -2.31 7.39 31.82
N ALA A 98 -3.26 7.66 30.92
CA ALA A 98 -4.33 8.63 31.14
C ALA A 98 -5.24 8.22 32.31
N VAL A 99 -5.60 6.92 32.40
CA VAL A 99 -6.39 6.40 33.52
C VAL A 99 -5.60 6.52 34.83
N GLY A 100 -4.32 6.16 34.84
CA GLY A 100 -3.47 6.29 36.02
C GLY A 100 -3.32 7.74 36.49
N LEU A 101 -3.08 8.67 35.57
CA LEU A 101 -3.01 10.10 35.85
C LEU A 101 -4.35 10.65 36.34
N GLY A 102 -5.46 10.24 35.72
CA GLY A 102 -6.81 10.63 36.14
C GLY A 102 -7.13 10.14 37.56
N PHE A 103 -6.72 8.92 37.90
CA PHE A 103 -6.89 8.38 39.25
C PHE A 103 -6.07 9.16 40.28
N LEU A 104 -4.80 9.46 39.99
CA LEU A 104 -3.96 10.28 40.87
C LEU A 104 -4.55 11.69 41.06
N ALA A 105 -5.05 12.30 39.99
CA ALA A 105 -5.69 13.61 40.06
C ALA A 105 -6.96 13.57 40.93
N ALA A 106 -7.79 12.55 40.78
CA ALA A 106 -9.00 12.37 41.58
C ALA A 106 -8.68 12.14 43.07
N ALA A 107 -7.67 11.30 43.37
CA ALA A 107 -7.21 11.08 44.73
C ALA A 107 -6.65 12.35 45.37
N GLY A 108 -5.83 13.11 44.64
CA GLY A 108 -5.31 14.40 45.09
C GLY A 108 -6.43 15.42 45.36
N PHE A 109 -7.44 15.47 44.47
CA PHE A 109 -8.62 16.31 44.68
C PHE A 109 -9.39 15.91 45.94
N TRP A 110 -9.61 14.61 46.16
CA TRP A 110 -10.32 14.12 47.34
C TRP A 110 -9.60 14.50 48.65
N ILE A 111 -8.28 14.34 48.69
CA ILE A 111 -7.46 14.71 49.85
C ILE A 111 -7.51 16.23 50.09
N ALA A 112 -7.46 17.04 49.03
CA ALA A 112 -7.57 18.49 49.15
C ALA A 112 -8.97 18.94 49.60
N ALA A 113 -10.02 18.29 49.10
CA ALA A 113 -11.41 18.54 49.47
C ALA A 113 -11.66 18.28 50.97
N ASP A 114 -11.12 17.18 51.50
CA ASP A 114 -11.25 16.80 52.91
C ASP A 114 -10.56 17.81 53.85
N ARG A 115 -9.45 18.42 53.40
CA ARG A 115 -8.70 19.44 54.17
C ARG A 115 -9.37 20.81 54.20
N VAL A 116 -10.12 21.16 53.16
CA VAL A 116 -10.65 22.52 52.93
C VAL A 116 -12.15 22.62 53.27
N GLY A 117 -12.87 21.50 53.19
CA GLY A 117 -14.30 21.41 53.45
C GLY A 117 -15.18 22.00 52.33
N PRO A 118 -16.51 21.74 52.37
CA PRO A 118 -17.46 22.21 51.36
C PRO A 118 -17.40 23.72 51.03
N PRO A 119 -17.26 24.65 52.00
CA PRO A 119 -17.25 26.08 51.69
C PRO A 119 -15.99 26.53 50.95
N GLY A 120 -14.82 25.95 51.22
CA GLY A 120 -13.61 26.33 50.50
C GLY A 120 -13.52 25.76 49.08
N LEU A 121 -14.19 24.63 48.81
CA LEU A 121 -14.38 24.14 47.43
C LEU A 121 -15.26 25.09 46.60
N LEU A 122 -16.32 25.66 47.18
CA LEU A 122 -17.17 26.64 46.51
C LEU A 122 -16.39 27.92 46.16
N LEU A 123 -15.53 28.38 47.07
CA LEU A 123 -14.65 29.53 46.82
C LEU A 123 -13.62 29.24 45.72
N ALA A 124 -13.03 28.04 45.72
CA ALA A 124 -12.10 27.62 44.67
C ALA A 124 -12.79 27.54 43.29
N LEU A 125 -14.00 26.97 43.20
CA LEU A 125 -14.78 26.93 41.97
C LEU A 125 -15.17 28.33 41.47
N LEU A 126 -15.56 29.23 42.38
CA LEU A 126 -15.82 30.64 42.05
C LEU A 126 -14.57 31.35 41.53
N ALA A 127 -13.40 31.10 42.13
CA ALA A 127 -12.14 31.68 41.68
C ALA A 127 -11.74 31.17 40.29
N VAL A 128 -11.88 29.87 40.03
CA VAL A 128 -11.64 29.28 38.69
C VAL A 128 -12.63 29.84 37.66
N GLY A 129 -13.91 29.96 38.01
CA GLY A 129 -14.93 30.56 37.16
C GLY A 129 -14.63 32.02 36.80
N ALA A 130 -14.22 32.82 37.79
CA ALA A 130 -13.81 34.21 37.58
C ALA A 130 -12.56 34.31 36.67
N LEU A 131 -11.58 33.42 36.85
CA LEU A 131 -10.40 33.32 35.99
C LEU A 131 -10.75 32.91 34.55
N ALA A 132 -11.68 31.98 34.37
CA ALA A 132 -12.13 31.57 33.04
C ALA A 132 -12.87 32.70 32.29
N VAL A 133 -13.73 33.45 32.99
CA VAL A 133 -14.46 34.59 32.43
C VAL A 133 -13.51 35.74 32.06
N THR A 134 -12.54 36.04 32.93
CA THR A 134 -11.53 37.08 32.63
C THR A 134 -10.63 36.67 31.48
N ALA A 135 -10.22 35.40 31.40
CA ALA A 135 -9.46 34.88 30.26
C ALA A 135 -10.25 34.89 28.94
N TRP A 136 -11.56 34.62 28.97
CA TRP A 136 -12.42 34.71 27.79
C TRP A 136 -12.62 36.16 27.32
N ARG A 137 -12.78 37.09 28.26
CA ARG A 137 -12.94 38.52 27.95
C ARG A 137 -11.68 39.14 27.33
N ASN A 138 -10.49 38.64 27.68
CA ASN A 138 -9.21 39.10 27.12
C ASN A 138 -8.88 38.51 25.73
N ARG A 139 -9.65 37.52 25.23
CA ARG A 139 -9.46 36.94 23.89
C ARG A 139 -10.37 37.54 22.81
N LYS A 140 -11.32 38.40 23.17
CA LYS A 140 -12.09 39.23 22.24
C LYS A 140 -11.44 40.59 22.11
#